data_AF-A0AA97BDD8-F1
#
_entry.id   AF-A0AA97BDD8-F1
#
_cell.length_a   1.000
_cell.length_b   1.000
_cell.length_c   1.000
_cell.angle_alpha   90.00
_cell.angle_beta   90.00
_cell.angle_gamma   90.00
#
_symmetry.space_group_name_H-M   'P 1'
#
loop_
_entity.id
_entity.type
_entity.pdbx_description
1 polymer ?
#
loop_
_entity_poly.entity_id
_entity_poly.type
_entity_poly.pdbx_seq_one_letter_code
_entity_poly.pdbx_strand_id
1 'polypeptide(L)'
;MLVLVVYDIPDDKRRDRLAILLEGHGRRVQYSVFECFLSLSEMKKLYEKVKRQVKPAEDNVRFYWIAADSLPKTLTIGSEPPAPPPKAYII
;
A
#
# COMPACT_ATOMS: atom_id res chain seq x y z
N MET A 1 -3.57 10.27 5.62
CA MET A 1 -4.19 10.24 4.29
C MET A 1 -4.13 8.82 3.76
N LEU A 2 -4.87 8.49 2.71
CA LEU A 2 -4.71 7.19 2.05
C LEU A 2 -3.51 7.26 1.10
N VAL A 3 -2.65 6.26 1.15
CA VAL A 3 -1.57 6.05 0.19
C VAL A 3 -1.83 4.72 -0.50
N LEU A 4 -2.01 4.77 -1.82
CA LEU A 4 -2.13 3.56 -2.62
C LEU A 4 -0.72 3.15 -3.07
N VAL A 5 -0.28 1.97 -2.64
CA VAL A 5 0.98 1.37 -3.10
C VAL A 5 0.63 0.31 -4.13
N VAL A 6 1.06 0.51 -5.37
CA VAL A 6 0.87 -0.46 -6.44
C VAL A 6 2.23 -0.95 -6.91
N TYR A 7 2.32 -2.22 -7.26
CA TYR A 7 3.54 -2.78 -7.81
C TYR A 7 3.30 -3.71 -8.99
N ASP A 8 4.34 -3.85 -9.79
CA ASP A 8 4.49 -4.87 -10.82
C ASP A 8 5.90 -5.46 -10.65
N ILE A 9 5.96 -6.69 -10.16
CA ILE A 9 7.20 -7.37 -9.78
C ILE A 9 7.13 -8.80 -10.32
N PRO A 10 7.97 -9.15 -11.31
CA PRO A 10 7.95 -10.48 -11.92
C PRO A 10 8.58 -11.56 -11.04
N ASP A 11 9.50 -11.20 -10.14
CA ASP A 11 10.16 -12.15 -9.24
C ASP A 11 9.30 -12.43 -7.99
N ASP A 12 8.83 -13.67 -7.87
CA ASP A 12 7.95 -14.10 -6.78
C ASP A 12 8.55 -13.84 -5.39
N LYS A 13 9.85 -14.10 -5.20
CA LYS A 13 10.51 -13.91 -3.90
C LYS A 13 10.59 -12.45 -3.49
N ARG A 14 10.88 -11.53 -4.41
CA ARG A 14 10.86 -10.08 -4.16
C ARG A 14 9.44 -9.60 -3.89
N ARG A 15 8.47 -10.07 -4.68
CA ARG A 15 7.06 -9.74 -4.51
C ARG A 15 6.55 -10.15 -3.13
N ASP A 16 6.84 -11.37 -2.69
CA ASP A 16 6.40 -11.86 -1.38
C ASP A 16 7.04 -11.10 -0.22
N ARG A 17 8.35 -10.80 -0.32
CA ARG A 17 9.02 -9.96 0.69
C ARG A 17 8.42 -8.56 0.76
N LEU A 18 8.13 -7.95 -0.39
CA LEU A 18 7.52 -6.63 -0.44
C LEU A 18 6.10 -6.66 0.12
N ALA A 19 5.31 -7.69 -0.19
CA ALA A 19 3.97 -7.86 0.35
C ALA A 19 3.99 -7.95 1.88
N ILE A 20 4.86 -8.78 2.46
CA ILE A 20 5.03 -8.90 3.92
C ILE A 20 5.41 -7.55 4.55
N LEU A 21 6.32 -6.80 3.91
CA LEU A 21 6.67 -5.45 4.38
C LEU A 21 5.44 -4.52 4.39
N LEU A 22 4.63 -4.53 3.33
CA LEU A 22 3.48 -3.65 3.18
C LEU A 22 2.29 -4.03 4.08
N GLU A 23 2.11 -5.31 4.40
CA GLU A 23 1.11 -5.79 5.37
C GLU A 23 1.30 -5.18 6.77
N GLY A 24 2.53 -4.84 7.15
CA GLY A 24 2.81 -4.11 8.40
C GLY A 24 2.43 -2.62 8.37
N HIS A 25 2.04 -2.08 7.22
CA HIS A 25 1.79 -0.65 7.00
C HIS A 25 0.41 -0.35 6.39
N GLY A 26 -0.33 -1.36 5.95
CA GLY A 26 -1.63 -1.20 5.32
C GLY A 26 -2.31 -2.52 5.00
N ARG A 27 -3.43 -2.45 4.29
CA ARG A 27 -4.23 -3.61 3.88
C ARG A 27 -3.96 -3.96 2.43
N ARG A 28 -3.68 -5.23 2.16
CA ARG A 28 -3.62 -5.77 0.79
C ARG A 28 -5.05 -5.87 0.24
N VAL A 29 -5.37 -5.10 -0.79
CA VAL A 29 -6.72 -5.07 -1.39
C VAL A 29 -6.80 -5.77 -2.74
N GLN A 30 -5.67 -5.88 -3.44
CA GLN A 30 -5.53 -6.74 -4.61
C GLN A 30 -4.17 -7.44 -4.56
N TYR A 31 -3.92 -8.34 -5.51
CA TYR A 31 -2.67 -9.10 -5.55
C TYR A 31 -1.42 -8.21 -5.53
N SER A 32 -1.49 -7.04 -6.16
CA SER A 32 -0.38 -6.08 -6.24
C SER A 32 -0.73 -4.66 -5.83
N VAL A 33 -1.78 -4.50 -5.00
CA VAL A 33 -2.25 -3.19 -4.53
C VAL A 33 -2.50 -3.20 -3.03
N PHE A 34 -1.95 -2.19 -2.35
CA PHE A 34 -2.06 -1.98 -0.92
C PHE A 34 -2.62 -0.59 -0.61
N GLU A 35 -3.55 -0.55 0.35
CA GLU A 35 -4.09 0.68 0.94
C GLU A 35 -3.41 0.94 2.28
N CYS A 36 -2.60 2.00 2.36
CA CYS A 36 -1.88 2.38 3.58
C CYS A 36 -2.38 3.73 4.09
N PHE A 37 -2.92 3.78 5.30
CA PHE A 37 -3.33 5.05 5.93
C PHE A 37 -2.15 5.66 6.69
N LEU A 38 -1.41 6.53 5.99
CA LEU A 38 -0.14 7.07 6.47
C LEU A 38 -0.14 8.61 6.50
N SER A 39 0.70 9.16 7.36
CA SER A 39 1.20 10.53 7.23
C SER A 39 2.28 10.62 6.14
N LEU A 40 2.63 11.84 5.72
CA LEU A 40 3.64 12.05 4.68
C LEU A 40 5.02 11.58 5.12
N SER A 41 5.34 11.72 6.41
CA SER A 41 6.62 11.27 6.97
C SER A 41 6.70 9.74 7.01
N GLU A 42 5.62 9.06 7.38
CA GLU A 42 5.52 7.60 7.34
C GLU A 42 5.61 7.07 5.91
N MET A 43 4.92 7.72 4.95
CA MET A 43 5.03 7.38 3.52
C MET A 43 6.48 7.47 3.03
N LYS A 44 7.21 8.54 3.36
CA LYS A 44 8.64 8.68 2.98
C LYS A 44 9.51 7.59 3.61
N LYS A 45 9.27 7.25 4.88
CA LYS A 45 9.97 6.14 5.54
C LYS A 45 9.68 4.80 4.86
N LEU A 46 8.42 4.55 4.50
CA LEU A 46 8.02 3.33 3.79
C LEU A 46 8.67 3.26 2.40
N TYR A 47 8.66 4.38 1.66
CA TYR A 47 9.33 4.48 0.36
C TYR A 47 10.80 4.07 0.43
N GLU A 48 11.56 4.56 1.42
CA GLU A 48 12.96 4.17 1.60
C GLU A 48 13.15 2.69 1.94
N LYS A 49 12.22 2.09 2.72
CA LYS A 49 12.24 0.64 2.99
C LYS A 49 11.98 -0.16 1.71
N VAL A 50 10.97 0.23 0.93
CA VAL A 50 10.60 -0.43 -0.33
C VAL A 50 11.74 -0.33 -1.35
N LYS A 51 12.36 0.84 -1.49
CA LYS A 51 13.50 1.08 -2.40
C LYS A 51 14.65 0.09 -2.19
N ARG A 52 14.86 -0.39 -0.97
CA ARG A 52 15.91 -1.37 -0.63
C ARG A 52 15.54 -2.82 -0.98
N GLN A 53 14.27 -3.10 -1.27
CA GLN A 53 13.77 -4.45 -1.54
C GLN A 53 13.49 -4.72 -3.03
N VAL A 54 13.43 -3.66 -3.84
CA VAL A 54 13.12 -3.72 -5.27
C VAL A 54 14.38 -3.65 -6.13
N LYS A 55 14.30 -4.20 -7.34
CA LYS A 55 15.29 -4.10 -8.41
C LYS A 55 14.76 -3.17 -9.51
N PRO A 56 15.12 -1.88 -9.54
CA PRO A 56 14.50 -0.89 -10.44
C PRO A 56 14.57 -1.19 -11.95
N ALA A 57 15.46 -2.09 -12.38
CA ALA A 57 15.55 -2.52 -13.77
C ALA A 57 14.43 -3.50 -14.18
N GLU A 58 13.75 -4.13 -13.21
CA GLU A 58 12.75 -5.17 -13.42
C GLU A 58 11.43 -4.87 -12.70
N ASP A 59 11.50 -4.12 -11.61
CA ASP A 59 10.40 -3.92 -10.68
C ASP A 59 9.86 -2.49 -10.83
N ASN A 60 8.53 -2.36 -10.86
CA ASN A 60 7.85 -1.07 -10.84
C ASN A 60 7.04 -0.95 -9.55
N VAL A 61 7.27 0.10 -8.77
CA VAL A 61 6.47 0.39 -7.58
C VAL A 61 6.11 1.87 -7.56
N ARG A 62 4.82 2.17 -7.35
CA ARG A 62 4.30 3.53 -7.34
C ARG A 62 3.51 3.77 -6.06
N PHE A 63 3.64 4.98 -5.54
CA PHE A 63 2.88 5.45 -4.40
C PHE A 63 2.00 6.62 -4.86
N TYR A 64 0.69 6.52 -4.63
CA TYR A 64 -0.24 7.60 -4.91
C TYR A 64 -0.78 8.17 -3.61
N TRP A 65 -0.57 9.46 -3.39
CA TRP A 65 -1.16 10.18 -2.27
C TRP A 65 -2.60 10.55 -2.59
N ILE A 66 -3.55 9.96 -1.87
CA ILE A 66 -4.97 10.18 -2.05
C ILE A 66 -5.48 11.03 -0.88
N ALA A 67 -5.98 12.22 -1.20
CA ALA A 67 -6.53 13.13 -0.21
C ALA A 67 -7.81 12.55 0.42
N ALA A 68 -8.07 12.89 1.69
CA ALA A 68 -9.16 12.31 2.47
C ALA A 68 -10.55 12.56 1.86
N ASP A 69 -10.72 13.69 1.19
CA ASP A 69 -11.95 14.07 0.48
C ASP A 69 -12.23 13.23 -0.78
N SER A 70 -11.20 12.54 -1.28
CA SER A 70 -11.30 11.63 -2.42
C SER A 70 -11.69 10.22 -2.00
N LEU A 71 -11.49 9.86 -0.72
CA LEU A 71 -11.83 8.54 -0.18
C LEU A 71 -13.30 8.12 -0.45
N PRO A 72 -14.33 8.93 -0.11
CA PRO A 72 -15.73 8.56 -0.34
C PRO A 72 -16.12 8.54 -1.83
N LYS A 73 -15.25 9.04 -2.73
CA LYS A 73 -15.45 9.01 -4.19
C LYS A 73 -14.89 7.73 -4.82
N THR A 74 -14.25 6.85 -4.05
CA THR A 74 -13.73 5.58 -4.54
C THR A 74 -14.86 4.63 -4.90
N LEU A 75 -14.81 4.05 -6.09
CA LEU A 75 -15.72 3.00 -6.52
C LEU A 75 -15.00 1.64 -6.48
N THR A 76 -15.65 0.62 -5.93
CA THR A 76 -15.12 -0.75 -5.86
C THR A 76 -16.13 -1.75 -6.45
N ILE A 77 -15.61 -2.84 -7.01
CA ILE A 77 -16.40 -3.98 -7.49
C ILE A 77 -15.76 -5.23 -6.89
N GLY A 78 -16.55 -6.05 -6.18
CA GLY A 78 -16.07 -7.32 -5.59
C GLY A 78 -15.25 -7.18 -4.30
N SER A 79 -15.10 -5.96 -3.76
CA SER A 79 -14.43 -5.70 -2.48
C SER A 79 -15.07 -4.54 -1.73
N GLU A 80 -14.78 -4.46 -0.42
CA GLU A 80 -15.17 -3.32 0.40
C GLU A 80 -14.49 -2.03 -0.07
N PRO A 81 -15.15 -0.86 0.10
CA PRO A 81 -14.52 0.44 -0.09
C PRO A 81 -13.30 0.64 0.84
N PRO A 82 -12.39 1.56 0.49
CA PRO A 82 -11.26 1.90 1.35
C PRO A 82 -11.74 2.52 2.66
N ALA A 83 -11.26 2.01 3.79
CA ALA A 83 -11.60 2.52 5.11
C ALA A 83 -10.36 2.59 6.01
N PRO A 84 -10.19 3.66 6.80
CA PRO A 84 -9.09 3.75 7.76
C PRO A 84 -9.21 2.65 8.82
N PRO A 85 -8.08 2.19 9.39
CA PRO A 85 -8.10 1.21 10.47
C PRO A 85 -8.90 1.75 11.67
N PRO A 86 -9.61 0.87 12.41
CA PRO A 86 -10.34 1.27 13.60
C PRO A 86 -9.39 1.84 14.65
N LYS A 87 -9.88 2.80 15.45
CA LYS A 87 -9.09 3.44 16.51
C LYS A 87 -8.76 2.51 17.68
N ALA A 88 -9.51 1.43 17.83
CA ALA A 88 -9.30 0.42 18.86
C ALA A 88 -9.67 -0.95 18.30
N TYR A 89 -8.90 -1.96 18.66
CA TYR A 89 -9.27 -3.36 18.50
C TYR A 89 -9.67 -3.87 19.88
N ILE A 90 -10.90 -4.36 20.02
CA ILE A 90 -11.31 -5.09 21.23
C ILE A 90 -10.85 -6.53 21.01
N ILE A 91 -9.94 -6.98 21.87
CA ILE A 91 -9.40 -8.35 21.90
C ILE A 91 -10.09 -9.09 23.04
#